data_AF-A0ABC8RQQ1-F1
#
_entry.id   AF-A0ABC8RQQ1-F1
#
_cell.length_a   1.000
_cell.length_b   1.000
_cell.length_c   1.000
_cell.angle_alpha   90.00
_cell.angle_beta   90.00
_cell.angle_gamma   90.00
#
_symmetry.space_group_name_H-M   'P 1'
#
loop_
_entity.id
_entity.type
_entity.pdbx_description
1 polymer ?
#
loop_
_entity_poly.entity_id
_entity_poly.type
_entity_poly.pdbx_seq_one_letter_code
_entity_poly.pdbx_strand_id
1 'polypeptide(L)'
;MDVFQHFESGGEFFCFAGQSNQAVTGMYNLYRASQMVFPGEKILENAKTFSSKFLRDKRANNELLDKWIITKDLPGEVGYALDVPWCASLPRVETRFYLEHYGGDDDVWIGKTLYRMPYVNNNIYLELAKSDYNNCQALHHLEWNRMQKWYVESKLGQYGMSKTSLLYAYYLATANVFEPESANVRLAWAKTTALVASIMSYFDREHNSKEQRMAFVQYFRNSESTPGYANNGRYQTGHGLVQTLLSALQQFSLDALVAHGRDIHHRLHQAWEMWLLKWEEKGDVYQVEAELLVRTINLCAGRWISEELLSHPEYQCLSDTTNRVCHQLRQYQPNKDHGMDNSGSMATIQIESDMQKLVELVLCNSSDNGLNPDIKQTFLTLAKTFYYTTLCSPATINLHIAKILFERVL
;
A
#
# COMPACT_ATOMS: atom_id res chain seq x y z
N MET A 1 13.60 16.16 -15.80
CA MET A 1 14.66 15.58 -14.94
C MET A 1 16.07 15.68 -15.57
N ASP A 2 16.34 16.61 -16.49
CA ASP A 2 17.64 16.69 -17.19
C ASP A 2 18.82 17.16 -16.32
N VAL A 3 18.53 17.63 -15.10
CA VAL A 3 19.54 18.05 -14.12
C VAL A 3 20.57 16.96 -13.80
N PHE A 4 20.20 15.68 -13.89
CA PHE A 4 21.12 14.56 -13.63
C PHE A 4 22.14 14.34 -14.76
N GLN A 5 21.90 14.86 -15.97
CA GLN A 5 22.84 14.75 -17.09
C GLN A 5 24.18 15.43 -16.79
N HIS A 6 24.18 16.48 -15.96
CA HIS A 6 25.41 17.17 -15.53
C HIS A 6 26.36 16.29 -14.71
N PHE A 7 25.85 15.19 -14.15
CA PHE A 7 26.56 14.30 -13.24
C PHE A 7 26.82 12.92 -13.86
N GLU A 8 26.36 12.70 -15.09
CA GLU A 8 26.53 11.46 -15.84
C GLU A 8 27.75 11.55 -16.75
N SER A 9 28.58 10.52 -16.75
CA SER A 9 29.67 10.38 -17.71
C SER A 9 29.99 8.91 -17.95
N GLY A 10 29.86 8.47 -19.20
CA GLY A 10 30.23 7.11 -19.61
C GLY A 10 29.34 6.00 -19.02
N GLY A 11 28.09 6.32 -18.66
CA GLY A 11 27.16 5.42 -17.99
C GLY A 11 27.32 5.37 -16.47
N GLU A 12 28.23 6.16 -15.90
CA GLU A 12 28.43 6.30 -14.46
C GLU A 12 27.92 7.65 -13.96
N PHE A 13 27.60 7.72 -12.67
CA PHE A 13 27.17 8.95 -12.00
C PHE A 13 28.15 9.37 -10.91
N PHE A 14 28.36 10.68 -10.77
CA PHE A 14 29.33 11.26 -9.85
C PHE A 14 28.71 12.35 -8.97
N CYS A 15 29.25 12.55 -7.77
CA CYS A 15 28.72 13.57 -6.85
C CYS A 15 28.95 15.02 -7.36
N PHE A 16 30.03 15.24 -8.11
CA PHE A 16 30.38 16.55 -8.66
C PHE A 16 30.85 16.40 -10.11
N ALA A 17 30.39 17.30 -10.97
CA ALA A 17 30.81 17.32 -12.38
C ALA A 17 32.33 17.45 -12.51
N GLY A 18 32.93 16.60 -13.36
CA GLY A 18 34.38 16.58 -13.59
C GLY A 18 35.23 15.95 -12.46
N GLN A 19 34.59 15.33 -11.47
CA GLN A 19 35.29 14.58 -10.41
C GLN A 19 34.89 13.10 -10.44
N SER A 20 35.73 12.23 -9.87
CA SER A 20 35.48 10.79 -9.73
C SER A 20 34.87 10.39 -8.38
N ASN A 21 34.44 11.35 -7.56
CA ASN A 21 33.95 11.06 -6.22
C ASN A 21 32.53 10.45 -6.25
N GLN A 22 32.37 9.28 -5.65
CA GLN A 22 31.11 8.54 -5.53
C GLN A 22 30.87 8.20 -4.04
N ALA A 23 30.31 9.14 -3.29
CA ALA A 23 29.98 8.93 -1.88
C ALA A 23 28.73 8.04 -1.73
N VAL A 24 28.70 7.19 -0.70
CA VAL A 24 27.59 6.24 -0.46
C VAL A 24 26.26 6.99 -0.28
N THR A 25 26.23 8.05 0.52
CA THR A 25 25.04 8.89 0.74
C THR A 25 24.58 9.62 -0.52
N GLY A 26 25.53 10.08 -1.36
CA GLY A 26 25.22 10.69 -2.65
C GLY A 26 24.54 9.69 -3.61
N MET A 27 25.11 8.49 -3.72
CA MET A 27 24.55 7.42 -4.56
C MET A 27 23.25 6.85 -3.98
N TYR A 28 23.11 6.82 -2.66
CA TYR A 28 21.87 6.46 -1.97
C TYR A 28 20.74 7.45 -2.28
N ASN A 29 21.02 8.76 -2.22
CA ASN A 29 20.04 9.78 -2.59
C ASN A 29 19.67 9.72 -4.08
N LEU A 30 20.64 9.46 -4.96
CA LEU A 30 20.38 9.22 -6.39
C LEU A 30 19.50 7.98 -6.60
N TYR A 31 19.75 6.90 -5.84
CA TYR A 31 18.94 5.69 -5.88
C TYR A 31 17.50 5.94 -5.43
N ARG A 32 17.28 6.72 -4.36
CA ARG A 32 15.91 7.10 -3.93
C ARG A 32 15.21 7.97 -4.95
N ALA A 33 15.89 8.97 -5.50
CA ALA A 33 15.32 9.89 -6.47
C ALA A 33 14.91 9.17 -7.77
N SER A 34 15.77 8.27 -8.26
CA SER A 34 15.54 7.52 -9.51
C SER A 34 14.41 6.49 -9.45
N GLN A 35 13.87 6.19 -8.26
CA GLN A 35 12.70 5.32 -8.11
C GLN A 35 11.36 6.03 -8.40
N MET A 36 11.36 7.36 -8.53
CA MET A 36 10.20 8.17 -8.93
C MET A 36 10.23 8.51 -10.43
N VAL A 37 10.84 7.65 -11.23
CA VAL A 37 11.00 7.81 -12.69
C VAL A 37 9.66 7.80 -13.42
N PHE A 38 9.45 8.76 -14.34
CA PHE A 38 8.31 8.77 -15.24
C PHE A 38 8.60 8.03 -16.55
N PRO A 39 7.55 7.57 -17.27
CA PRO A 39 7.72 6.90 -18.56
C PRO A 39 8.57 7.72 -19.54
N GLY A 40 9.66 7.13 -20.04
CA GLY A 40 10.55 7.75 -21.02
C GLY A 40 11.74 8.55 -20.44
N GLU A 41 11.84 8.69 -19.12
CA GLU A 41 12.95 9.38 -18.44
C GLU A 41 14.21 8.50 -18.33
N LYS A 42 14.86 8.21 -19.47
CA LYS A 42 16.03 7.31 -19.57
C LYS A 42 17.17 7.63 -18.61
N ILE A 43 17.41 8.91 -18.31
CA ILE A 43 18.49 9.31 -17.39
C ILE A 43 18.26 8.75 -15.99
N LEU A 44 17.01 8.71 -15.51
CA LEU A 44 16.67 8.14 -14.21
C LEU A 44 16.68 6.61 -14.23
N GLU A 45 16.30 5.98 -15.34
CA GLU A 45 16.44 4.53 -15.51
C GLU A 45 17.92 4.09 -15.40
N ASN A 46 18.80 4.84 -16.06
CA ASN A 46 20.25 4.65 -15.97
C ASN A 46 20.75 4.93 -14.54
N ALA A 47 20.28 6.00 -13.90
CA ALA A 47 20.64 6.33 -12.53
C ALA A 47 20.20 5.25 -11.53
N LYS A 48 18.99 4.70 -11.66
CA LYS A 48 18.47 3.60 -10.82
C LYS A 48 19.36 2.37 -10.96
N THR A 49 19.71 2.01 -12.20
CA THR A 49 20.56 0.85 -12.51
C THR A 49 21.95 1.01 -11.91
N PHE A 50 22.59 2.16 -12.17
CA PHE A 50 23.94 2.46 -11.68
C PHE A 50 24.00 2.50 -10.15
N SER A 51 23.13 3.31 -9.53
CA SER A 51 23.16 3.52 -8.08
C SER A 51 22.79 2.26 -7.30
N SER A 52 21.81 1.47 -7.76
CA SER A 52 21.46 0.17 -7.18
C SER A 52 22.66 -0.79 -7.21
N LYS A 53 23.34 -0.90 -8.36
CA LYS A 53 24.53 -1.75 -8.50
C LYS A 53 25.64 -1.29 -7.54
N PHE A 54 25.98 0.00 -7.58
CA PHE A 54 26.99 0.60 -6.71
C PHE A 54 26.73 0.28 -5.23
N LEU A 55 25.51 0.50 -4.74
CA LEU A 55 25.16 0.28 -3.33
C LEU A 55 25.16 -1.21 -2.95
N ARG A 56 24.74 -2.11 -3.87
CA ARG A 56 24.82 -3.56 -3.64
C ARG A 56 26.27 -4.05 -3.57
N ASP A 57 27.14 -3.53 -4.43
CA ASP A 57 28.57 -3.85 -4.40
C ASP A 57 29.20 -3.36 -3.08
N LYS A 58 28.87 -2.13 -2.65
CA LYS A 58 29.29 -1.61 -1.33
C LYS A 58 28.76 -2.45 -0.17
N ARG A 59 27.50 -2.91 -0.23
CA ARG A 59 26.92 -3.81 0.78
C ARG A 59 27.65 -5.15 0.85
N ALA A 60 27.91 -5.77 -0.31
CA ALA A 60 28.58 -7.07 -0.39
C ALA A 60 30.02 -7.05 0.16
N ASN A 61 30.71 -5.92 0.00
CA ASN A 61 32.07 -5.72 0.50
C ASN A 61 32.14 -5.14 1.92
N ASN A 62 31.00 -4.93 2.59
CA ASN A 62 30.89 -4.28 3.90
C ASN A 62 31.50 -2.86 3.92
N GLU A 63 31.30 -2.13 2.83
CA GLU A 63 31.80 -0.77 2.59
C GLU A 63 30.68 0.28 2.54
N LEU A 64 29.56 0.04 3.23
CA LEU A 64 28.48 1.02 3.42
C LEU A 64 28.89 2.06 4.47
N LEU A 65 29.96 2.79 4.16
CA LEU A 65 30.54 3.86 4.96
C LEU A 65 30.62 5.11 4.09
N ASP A 66 30.38 6.28 4.68
CA ASP A 66 30.44 7.55 3.96
C ASP A 66 31.65 8.38 4.39
N LYS A 67 32.23 9.09 3.43
CA LYS A 67 33.38 9.98 3.65
C LYS A 67 32.99 11.30 4.32
N TRP A 68 31.73 11.71 4.18
CA TRP A 68 31.22 13.04 4.56
C TRP A 68 30.37 13.03 5.81
N ILE A 69 30.05 11.86 6.36
CA ILE A 69 29.23 11.73 7.56
C ILE A 69 29.55 10.44 8.33
N ILE A 70 29.55 10.53 9.66
CA ILE A 70 29.57 9.42 10.60
C ILE A 70 28.15 9.31 11.16
N THR A 71 27.43 8.25 10.81
CA THR A 71 26.07 8.01 11.29
C THR A 71 26.00 6.81 12.21
N LYS A 72 24.90 6.72 12.98
CA LYS A 72 24.59 5.55 13.81
C LYS A 72 24.51 4.25 13.00
N ASP A 73 23.75 4.22 11.90
CA ASP A 73 23.54 2.98 11.12
C ASP A 73 23.26 3.22 9.61
N LEU A 74 24.26 3.75 8.89
CA LEU A 74 24.19 3.85 7.42
C LEU A 74 23.98 2.48 6.74
N PRO A 75 24.64 1.37 7.16
CA PRO A 75 24.42 0.06 6.56
C PRO A 75 22.96 -0.41 6.67
N GLY A 76 22.30 -0.21 7.83
CA GLY A 76 20.89 -0.52 8.02
C GLY A 76 19.97 0.33 7.14
N GLU A 77 20.21 1.64 7.06
CA GLU A 77 19.40 2.56 6.24
C GLU A 77 19.49 2.24 4.74
N VAL A 78 20.70 2.05 4.22
CA VAL A 78 20.91 1.68 2.81
C VAL A 78 20.43 0.25 2.54
N GLY A 79 20.69 -0.67 3.48
CA GLY A 79 20.25 -2.05 3.40
C GLY A 79 18.73 -2.16 3.25
N TYR A 80 17.98 -1.48 4.11
CA TYR A 80 16.52 -1.43 4.06
C TYR A 80 16.00 -0.94 2.70
N ALA A 81 16.55 0.15 2.17
CA ALA A 81 16.09 0.70 0.89
C ALA A 81 16.41 -0.20 -0.31
N LEU A 82 17.50 -0.99 -0.25
CA LEU A 82 17.85 -1.97 -1.29
C LEU A 82 16.96 -3.21 -1.26
N ASP A 83 16.42 -3.54 -0.09
CA ASP A 83 15.55 -4.71 0.11
C ASP A 83 14.07 -4.35 -0.07
N VAL A 84 13.69 -3.11 0.25
CA VAL A 84 12.34 -2.57 0.10
C VAL A 84 12.39 -1.31 -0.78
N PRO A 85 12.18 -1.43 -2.11
CA PRO A 85 12.10 -0.29 -3.00
C PRO A 85 10.93 0.62 -2.63
N TRP A 86 10.97 1.86 -3.08
CA TRP A 86 9.96 2.89 -2.79
C TRP A 86 8.54 2.46 -3.20
N CYS A 87 8.38 1.71 -4.30
CA CYS A 87 7.10 1.15 -4.72
C CYS A 87 6.53 0.10 -3.75
N ALA A 88 7.35 -0.44 -2.84
CA ALA A 88 6.94 -1.38 -1.79
C ALA A 88 7.07 -0.78 -0.37
N SER A 89 7.59 0.45 -0.24
CA SER A 89 7.80 1.07 1.07
C SER A 89 6.49 1.59 1.64
N LEU A 90 5.98 0.92 2.68
CA LEU A 90 4.80 1.37 3.41
C LEU A 90 5.24 2.35 4.52
N PRO A 91 4.52 3.48 4.72
CA PRO A 91 4.93 4.55 5.63
C PRO A 91 5.37 4.07 7.02
N ARG A 92 4.54 3.28 7.72
CA ARG A 92 4.87 2.84 9.09
C ARG A 92 5.97 1.79 9.14
N VAL A 93 6.20 1.05 8.06
CA VAL A 93 7.33 0.12 7.95
C VAL A 93 8.62 0.93 7.87
N GLU A 94 8.72 1.87 6.94
CA GLU A 94 9.90 2.72 6.76
C GLU A 94 10.22 3.51 8.02
N THR A 95 9.21 4.15 8.65
CA THR A 95 9.40 4.87 9.91
C THR A 95 9.89 3.95 11.02
N ARG A 96 9.36 2.72 11.14
CA ARG A 96 9.76 1.80 12.22
C ARG A 96 11.25 1.47 12.17
N PHE A 97 11.79 1.24 10.98
CA PHE A 97 13.21 0.95 10.79
C PHE A 97 14.05 2.22 10.88
N TYR A 98 13.60 3.34 10.32
CA TYR A 98 14.35 4.60 10.40
C TYR A 98 14.54 5.11 11.84
N LEU A 99 13.59 4.86 12.74
CA LEU A 99 13.76 5.13 14.18
C LEU A 99 14.91 4.35 14.82
N GLU A 100 15.26 3.18 14.28
CA GLU A 100 16.42 2.39 14.72
C GLU A 100 17.73 2.95 14.12
N HIS A 101 17.67 3.53 12.92
CA HIS A 101 18.85 4.02 12.20
C HIS A 101 19.25 5.46 12.55
N TYR A 102 18.29 6.33 12.87
CA TYR A 102 18.57 7.75 13.13
C TYR A 102 19.43 7.93 14.39
N GLY A 103 20.55 8.64 14.24
CA GLY A 103 21.55 8.83 15.30
C GLY A 103 21.27 9.96 16.28
N GLY A 104 20.22 10.75 16.11
CA GLY A 104 19.97 11.88 17.00
C GLY A 104 21.09 12.91 16.90
N ASP A 105 21.62 13.38 18.03
CA ASP A 105 22.75 14.33 18.08
C ASP A 105 24.15 13.68 17.97
N ASP A 106 24.21 12.35 17.89
CA ASP A 106 25.46 11.60 17.74
C ASP A 106 26.00 11.61 16.30
N ASP A 107 25.17 11.89 15.29
CA ASP A 107 25.62 11.99 13.90
C ASP A 107 26.58 13.19 13.71
N VAL A 108 27.72 12.95 13.07
CA VAL A 108 28.78 13.95 12.86
C VAL A 108 29.09 14.11 11.37
N TRP A 109 29.05 15.35 10.89
CA TRP A 109 29.38 15.68 9.51
C TRP A 109 30.87 16.00 9.36
N ILE A 110 31.44 15.60 8.23
CA ILE A 110 32.85 15.77 7.91
C ILE A 110 32.97 16.81 6.79
N GLY A 111 33.52 17.98 7.12
CA GLY A 111 33.89 19.03 6.16
C GLY A 111 35.40 19.29 6.19
N LYS A 112 35.80 20.57 6.23
CA LYS A 112 37.19 20.94 6.58
C LYS A 112 37.53 20.56 8.03
N THR A 113 36.52 20.60 8.89
CA THR A 113 36.55 20.12 10.28
C THR A 113 35.29 19.31 10.54
N LEU A 114 35.27 18.56 11.63
CA LEU A 114 34.03 17.93 12.11
C LEU A 114 33.04 19.02 12.52
N TYR A 115 31.77 18.84 12.18
CA TYR A 115 30.69 19.73 12.57
C TYR A 115 29.39 18.94 12.80
N ARG A 116 28.42 19.58 13.47
CA ARG A 116 27.08 19.02 13.70
C ARG A 116 26.04 19.93 13.08
N MET A 117 24.88 19.37 12.77
CA MET A 117 23.73 20.07 12.21
C MET A 117 22.54 19.96 13.18
N PRO A 118 22.44 20.79 14.24
CA PRO A 118 21.46 20.61 15.31
C PRO A 118 19.99 20.63 14.84
N TYR A 119 19.70 21.30 13.72
CA TYR A 119 18.36 21.33 13.13
C TYR A 119 18.04 20.14 12.20
N VAL A 120 19.02 19.26 11.98
CA VAL A 120 18.88 18.01 11.20
C VAL A 120 19.03 16.79 12.12
N ASN A 121 20.02 16.83 13.02
CA ASN A 121 20.47 15.77 13.91
C ASN A 121 20.27 16.22 15.36
N ASN A 122 19.18 15.77 16.01
CA ASN A 122 18.93 16.04 17.42
C ASN A 122 18.00 15.01 18.09
N ASN A 123 18.14 14.89 19.41
CA ASN A 123 17.35 13.94 20.21
C ASN A 123 15.89 14.38 20.42
N ILE A 124 15.57 15.67 20.25
CA ILE A 124 14.19 16.15 20.38
C ILE A 124 13.31 15.51 19.30
N TYR A 125 13.80 15.46 18.05
CA TYR A 125 13.09 14.82 16.94
C TYR A 125 12.94 13.31 17.16
N LEU A 126 14.01 12.64 17.61
CA LEU A 126 13.97 11.21 17.88
C LEU A 126 12.97 10.87 18.98
N GLU A 127 13.03 11.56 20.11
CA GLU A 127 12.13 11.28 21.25
C GLU A 127 10.67 11.63 20.94
N LEU A 128 10.43 12.73 20.20
CA LEU A 128 9.09 13.04 19.70
C LEU A 128 8.57 11.94 18.78
N ALA A 129 9.38 11.49 17.82
CA ALA A 129 8.98 10.47 16.86
C ALA A 129 8.74 9.10 17.51
N LYS A 130 9.55 8.72 18.51
CA LYS A 130 9.29 7.52 19.34
C LYS A 130 7.98 7.63 20.10
N SER A 131 7.73 8.79 20.73
CA SER A 131 6.49 9.02 21.47
C SER A 131 5.27 8.98 20.56
N ASP A 132 5.30 9.66 19.41
CA ASP A 132 4.23 9.63 18.41
C ASP A 132 3.96 8.21 17.92
N TYR A 133 5.02 7.47 17.56
CA TYR A 133 4.92 6.10 17.08
C TYR A 133 4.25 5.19 18.10
N ASN A 134 4.71 5.24 19.35
CA ASN A 134 4.18 4.42 20.44
C ASN A 134 2.72 4.78 20.77
N ASN A 135 2.34 6.05 20.68
CA ASN A 135 0.96 6.49 20.90
C ASN A 135 0.02 5.93 19.82
N CYS A 136 0.43 6.03 18.54
CA CYS A 136 -0.32 5.44 17.42
C CYS A 136 -0.43 3.91 17.59
N GLN A 137 0.69 3.23 17.88
CA GLN A 137 0.72 1.78 18.05
C GLN A 137 -0.20 1.31 19.18
N ALA A 138 -0.23 2.01 20.32
CA ALA A 138 -1.12 1.66 21.43
C ALA A 138 -2.61 1.74 21.01
N LEU A 139 -2.98 2.73 20.20
CA LEU A 139 -4.32 2.87 19.65
C LEU A 139 -4.62 1.75 18.63
N HIS A 140 -3.67 1.42 17.75
CA HIS A 140 -3.81 0.31 16.80
C HIS A 140 -4.00 -1.04 17.51
N HIS A 141 -3.34 -1.25 18.64
CA HIS A 141 -3.55 -2.45 19.45
C HIS A 141 -4.98 -2.54 20.02
N LEU A 142 -5.58 -1.41 20.44
CA LEU A 142 -6.98 -1.36 20.87
C LEU A 142 -7.95 -1.62 19.70
N GLU A 143 -7.68 -1.04 18.53
CA GLU A 143 -8.43 -1.30 17.30
C GLU A 143 -8.36 -2.78 16.89
N TRP A 144 -7.20 -3.42 17.00
CA TRP A 144 -7.05 -4.85 16.71
C TRP A 144 -7.96 -5.71 17.58
N ASN A 145 -8.08 -5.42 18.88
CA ASN A 145 -9.03 -6.11 19.76
C ASN A 145 -10.48 -5.95 19.27
N ARG A 146 -10.85 -4.78 18.75
CA ARG A 146 -12.18 -4.53 18.15
C ARG A 146 -12.36 -5.33 16.86
N MET A 147 -11.32 -5.43 16.02
CA MET A 147 -11.34 -6.25 14.80
C MET A 147 -11.52 -7.74 15.11
N GLN A 148 -10.86 -8.26 16.15
CA GLN A 148 -11.03 -9.64 16.60
C GLN A 148 -12.46 -9.91 17.11
N LYS A 149 -13.05 -8.97 17.85
CA LYS A 149 -14.45 -9.06 18.29
C LYS A 149 -15.41 -9.08 17.09
N TRP A 150 -15.23 -8.15 16.15
CA TRP A 150 -16.00 -8.10 14.90
C TRP A 150 -15.92 -9.43 14.13
N TYR A 151 -14.73 -10.02 14.01
CA TYR A 151 -14.55 -11.32 13.35
C TYR A 151 -15.41 -12.44 13.93
N VAL A 152 -15.52 -12.51 15.26
CA VAL A 152 -16.34 -13.50 15.96
C VAL A 152 -17.82 -13.22 15.77
N GLU A 153 -18.25 -11.96 15.97
CA GLU A 153 -19.65 -11.55 15.85
C GLU A 153 -20.20 -11.73 14.43
N SER A 154 -19.39 -11.40 13.42
CA SER A 154 -19.68 -11.58 12.01
C SER A 154 -19.48 -13.00 11.50
N LYS A 155 -19.06 -13.93 12.38
CA LYS A 155 -18.84 -15.36 12.06
C LYS A 155 -17.96 -15.59 10.83
N LEU A 156 -16.98 -14.70 10.57
CA LEU A 156 -16.21 -14.71 9.31
C LEU A 156 -15.41 -16.01 9.11
N GLY A 157 -15.06 -16.70 10.20
CA GLY A 157 -14.44 -18.03 10.13
C GLY A 157 -15.28 -19.08 9.39
N GLN A 158 -16.61 -18.96 9.41
CA GLN A 158 -17.51 -19.85 8.67
C GLN A 158 -17.40 -19.64 7.15
N TYR A 159 -17.00 -18.44 6.73
CA TYR A 159 -16.77 -18.06 5.33
C TYR A 159 -15.30 -18.22 4.90
N GLY A 160 -14.49 -18.90 5.71
CA GLY A 160 -13.10 -19.21 5.38
C GLY A 160 -12.06 -18.14 5.74
N MET A 161 -12.48 -17.04 6.37
CA MET A 161 -11.54 -16.06 6.91
C MET A 161 -10.76 -16.63 8.10
N SER A 162 -9.43 -16.62 8.01
CA SER A 162 -8.58 -16.97 9.15
C SER A 162 -8.25 -15.73 10.00
N LYS A 163 -7.94 -15.92 11.28
CA LYS A 163 -7.47 -14.82 12.14
C LYS A 163 -6.16 -14.21 11.63
N THR A 164 -5.30 -15.02 11.01
CA THR A 164 -4.05 -14.56 10.40
C THR A 164 -4.32 -13.66 9.21
N SER A 165 -5.22 -14.05 8.30
CA SER A 165 -5.62 -13.23 7.15
C SER A 165 -6.29 -11.93 7.58
N LEU A 166 -7.10 -11.96 8.64
CA LEU A 166 -7.67 -10.76 9.25
C LEU A 166 -6.59 -9.83 9.81
N LEU A 167 -5.60 -10.37 10.53
CA LEU A 167 -4.47 -9.60 11.05
C LEU A 167 -3.67 -8.97 9.92
N TYR A 168 -3.45 -9.71 8.83
CA TYR A 168 -2.76 -9.20 7.65
C TYR A 168 -3.53 -8.05 7.01
N ALA A 169 -4.84 -8.18 6.82
CA ALA A 169 -5.68 -7.10 6.29
C ALA A 169 -5.63 -5.84 7.19
N TYR A 170 -5.70 -6.02 8.51
CA TYR A 170 -5.61 -4.92 9.47
C TYR A 170 -4.22 -4.26 9.46
N TYR A 171 -3.16 -5.07 9.43
CA TYR A 171 -1.79 -4.60 9.34
C TYR A 171 -1.55 -3.76 8.08
N LEU A 172 -1.98 -4.22 6.90
CA LEU A 172 -1.76 -3.51 5.65
C LEU A 172 -2.47 -2.14 5.63
N ALA A 173 -3.70 -2.07 6.17
CA ALA A 173 -4.40 -0.79 6.31
C ALA A 173 -3.65 0.16 7.26
N THR A 174 -3.24 -0.36 8.43
CA THR A 174 -2.55 0.41 9.48
C THR A 174 -1.14 0.85 9.07
N ALA A 175 -0.46 0.06 8.25
CA ALA A 175 0.88 0.39 7.76
C ALA A 175 0.89 1.63 6.84
N ASN A 176 -0.27 1.95 6.23
CA ASN A 176 -0.45 3.08 5.32
C ASN A 176 -1.20 4.26 5.95
N VAL A 177 -2.30 3.99 6.65
CA VAL A 177 -3.13 5.02 7.31
C VAL A 177 -2.98 4.81 8.81
N PHE A 178 -2.22 5.66 9.49
CA PHE A 178 -1.77 5.38 10.86
C PHE A 178 -2.21 6.42 11.88
N GLU A 179 -2.71 7.55 11.39
CA GLU A 179 -3.09 8.71 12.17
C GLU A 179 -4.27 8.35 13.10
N PRO A 180 -4.24 8.72 14.39
CA PRO A 180 -5.30 8.40 15.35
C PRO A 180 -6.72 8.73 14.86
N GLU A 181 -6.89 9.86 14.20
CA GLU A 181 -8.14 10.38 13.67
C GLU A 181 -8.72 9.59 12.49
N SER A 182 -7.89 8.79 11.82
CA SER A 182 -8.27 8.03 10.61
C SER A 182 -8.70 6.59 10.92
N ALA A 183 -9.17 6.32 12.14
CA ALA A 183 -9.58 4.99 12.59
C ALA A 183 -10.72 4.40 11.73
N ASN A 184 -11.71 5.21 11.36
CA ASN A 184 -12.80 4.81 10.47
C ASN A 184 -12.27 4.36 9.10
N VAL A 185 -11.30 5.07 8.53
CA VAL A 185 -10.66 4.73 7.25
C VAL A 185 -9.90 3.41 7.34
N ARG A 186 -9.05 3.24 8.37
CA ARG A 186 -8.30 1.98 8.61
C ARG A 186 -9.22 0.79 8.73
N LEU A 187 -10.24 0.90 9.58
CA LEU A 187 -11.16 -0.19 9.88
C LEU A 187 -12.01 -0.52 8.65
N ALA A 188 -12.47 0.48 7.90
CA ALA A 188 -13.22 0.25 6.66
C ALA A 188 -12.37 -0.44 5.59
N TRP A 189 -11.12 -0.02 5.40
CA TRP A 189 -10.18 -0.71 4.50
C TRP A 189 -10.00 -2.16 4.94
N ALA A 190 -9.57 -2.40 6.17
CA ALA A 190 -9.28 -3.75 6.66
C ALA A 190 -10.50 -4.69 6.58
N LYS A 191 -11.69 -4.19 6.96
CA LYS A 191 -12.94 -4.94 6.88
C LYS A 191 -13.38 -5.21 5.44
N THR A 192 -13.25 -4.24 4.53
CA THR A 192 -13.53 -4.46 3.09
C THR A 192 -12.62 -5.53 2.51
N THR A 193 -11.31 -5.46 2.76
CA THR A 193 -10.36 -6.50 2.34
C THR A 193 -10.73 -7.87 2.92
N ALA A 194 -11.12 -7.92 4.20
CA ALA A 194 -11.57 -9.15 4.84
C ALA A 194 -12.87 -9.71 4.22
N LEU A 195 -13.84 -8.85 3.91
CA LEU A 195 -15.10 -9.25 3.30
C LEU A 195 -14.89 -9.78 1.87
N VAL A 196 -14.07 -9.10 1.06
CA VAL A 196 -13.67 -9.58 -0.27
C VAL A 196 -13.07 -10.98 -0.16
N ALA A 197 -12.05 -11.16 0.68
CA ALA A 197 -11.42 -12.47 0.87
C ALA A 197 -12.37 -13.55 1.42
N SER A 198 -13.36 -13.18 2.24
CA SER A 198 -14.38 -14.10 2.75
C SER A 198 -15.34 -14.54 1.66
N ILE A 199 -15.78 -13.63 0.78
CA ILE A 199 -16.60 -13.96 -0.40
C ILE A 199 -15.83 -14.97 -1.26
N MET A 200 -14.56 -14.70 -1.52
CA MET A 200 -13.72 -15.59 -2.32
C MET A 200 -13.57 -16.97 -1.72
N SER A 201 -13.16 -17.06 -0.45
CA SER A 201 -12.96 -18.34 0.20
C SER A 201 -14.25 -19.15 0.31
N TYR A 202 -15.39 -18.50 0.47
CA TYR A 202 -16.69 -19.16 0.45
C TYR A 202 -17.00 -19.78 -0.92
N PHE A 203 -16.84 -19.03 -2.02
CA PHE A 203 -17.13 -19.54 -3.37
C PHE A 203 -16.10 -20.55 -3.89
N ASP A 204 -14.84 -20.46 -3.45
CA ASP A 204 -13.82 -21.49 -3.76
C ASP A 204 -14.17 -22.85 -3.12
N ARG A 205 -14.83 -22.84 -1.95
CA ARG A 205 -15.24 -24.07 -1.23
C ARG A 205 -16.54 -24.67 -1.75
N GLU A 206 -17.52 -23.83 -2.10
CA GLU A 206 -18.88 -24.25 -2.49
C GLU A 206 -19.01 -24.64 -3.99
N HIS A 207 -17.88 -24.84 -4.68
CA HIS A 207 -17.80 -25.08 -6.13
C HIS A 207 -18.46 -23.96 -6.95
N ASN A 208 -17.81 -22.78 -6.96
CA ASN A 208 -18.09 -21.56 -7.71
C ASN A 208 -18.94 -21.69 -9.01
N SER A 209 -20.26 -21.87 -8.88
CA SER A 209 -21.19 -21.90 -10.01
C SER A 209 -21.61 -20.48 -10.39
N LYS A 210 -21.84 -20.21 -11.69
CA LYS A 210 -22.34 -18.90 -12.15
C LYS A 210 -23.71 -18.58 -11.54
N GLU A 211 -24.56 -19.59 -11.39
CA GLU A 211 -25.90 -19.49 -10.80
C GLU A 211 -25.83 -19.10 -9.32
N GLN A 212 -24.89 -19.67 -8.55
CA GLN A 212 -24.68 -19.30 -7.15
C GLN A 212 -24.21 -17.86 -7.02
N ARG A 213 -23.29 -17.41 -7.88
CA ARG A 213 -22.83 -16.01 -7.91
C ARG A 213 -23.98 -15.06 -8.25
N MET A 214 -24.75 -15.37 -9.29
CA MET A 214 -25.92 -14.58 -9.68
C MET A 214 -26.94 -14.47 -8.55
N ALA A 215 -27.25 -15.58 -7.86
CA ALA A 215 -28.15 -15.56 -6.70
C ALA A 215 -27.61 -14.69 -5.54
N PHE A 216 -26.30 -14.73 -5.28
CA PHE A 216 -25.66 -13.90 -4.26
C PHE A 216 -25.76 -12.41 -4.59
N VAL A 217 -25.46 -12.02 -5.83
CA VAL A 217 -25.56 -10.63 -6.29
C VAL A 217 -27.01 -10.15 -6.27
N GLN A 218 -27.95 -10.97 -6.74
CA GLN A 218 -29.39 -10.64 -6.67
C GLN A 218 -29.86 -10.44 -5.23
N TYR A 219 -29.43 -11.30 -4.30
CA TYR A 219 -29.79 -11.16 -2.90
C TYR A 219 -29.22 -9.88 -2.28
N PHE A 220 -27.98 -9.50 -2.61
CA PHE A 220 -27.41 -8.20 -2.21
C PHE A 220 -28.26 -7.02 -2.69
N ARG A 221 -28.61 -6.97 -3.98
CA ARG A 221 -29.44 -5.90 -4.57
C ARG A 221 -30.84 -5.82 -3.97
N ASN A 222 -31.48 -6.97 -3.75
CA ASN A 222 -32.85 -7.03 -3.24
C ASN A 222 -32.94 -6.71 -1.74
N SER A 223 -31.87 -6.95 -0.99
CA SER A 223 -31.82 -6.69 0.46
C SER A 223 -31.86 -5.19 0.80
N GLU A 224 -31.55 -4.31 -0.15
CA GLU A 224 -31.76 -2.85 -0.02
C GLU A 224 -33.24 -2.46 -0.10
N SER A 225 -34.04 -3.21 -0.86
CA SER A 225 -35.43 -2.81 -1.22
C SER A 225 -36.50 -3.38 -0.29
N THR A 226 -36.26 -4.52 0.38
CA THR A 226 -37.28 -5.17 1.22
C THR A 226 -36.66 -5.89 2.42
N PRO A 227 -36.80 -5.35 3.66
CA PRO A 227 -36.40 -6.06 4.86
C PRO A 227 -37.46 -7.12 5.21
N GLY A 228 -37.28 -8.32 4.67
CA GLY A 228 -37.97 -9.52 5.15
C GLY A 228 -38.98 -10.11 4.18
N TYR A 229 -38.51 -11.03 3.35
CA TYR A 229 -39.22 -12.26 3.00
C TYR A 229 -38.17 -13.31 2.64
N ALA A 230 -37.78 -14.13 3.62
CA ALA A 230 -36.87 -15.25 3.39
C ALA A 230 -37.66 -16.40 2.78
N ASN A 231 -37.47 -16.66 1.48
CA ASN A 231 -37.95 -17.89 0.87
C ASN A 231 -36.95 -19.00 1.17
N ASN A 232 -37.44 -20.07 1.80
CA ASN A 232 -36.64 -21.20 2.30
C ASN A 232 -36.05 -22.02 1.14
N GLY A 233 -34.76 -21.83 0.87
CA GLY A 233 -33.97 -22.63 -0.08
C GLY A 233 -32.54 -22.85 0.42
N ARG A 234 -31.86 -23.85 -0.16
CA ARG A 234 -30.54 -24.43 0.22
C ARG A 234 -29.33 -23.48 0.30
N TYR A 235 -29.49 -22.16 0.23
CA TYR A 235 -28.41 -21.15 0.15
C TYR A 235 -28.28 -20.25 1.41
N GLN A 236 -28.65 -20.75 2.58
CA GLN A 236 -28.72 -19.98 3.83
C GLN A 236 -27.38 -19.37 4.30
N THR A 237 -26.25 -20.00 3.96
CA THR A 237 -24.91 -19.55 4.37
C THR A 237 -24.48 -18.27 3.64
N GLY A 238 -24.66 -18.20 2.32
CA GLY A 238 -24.34 -17.01 1.51
C GLY A 238 -25.16 -15.77 1.90
N HIS A 239 -26.43 -15.95 2.31
CA HIS A 239 -27.25 -14.85 2.83
C HIS A 239 -26.64 -14.23 4.09
N GLY A 240 -26.10 -15.04 5.00
CA GLY A 240 -25.44 -14.52 6.21
C GLY A 240 -24.21 -13.66 5.88
N LEU A 241 -23.46 -14.01 4.82
CA LEU A 241 -22.32 -13.21 4.36
C LEU A 241 -22.77 -11.88 3.74
N VAL A 242 -23.87 -11.88 2.97
CA VAL A 242 -24.48 -10.64 2.45
C VAL A 242 -24.97 -9.74 3.60
N GLN A 243 -25.65 -10.31 4.61
CA GLN A 243 -26.08 -9.54 5.79
C GLN A 243 -24.90 -8.97 6.57
N THR A 244 -23.80 -9.71 6.66
CA THR A 244 -22.55 -9.25 7.27
C THR A 244 -21.95 -8.08 6.49
N LEU A 245 -21.92 -8.18 5.16
CA LEU A 245 -21.49 -7.10 4.27
C LEU A 245 -22.35 -5.85 4.46
N LEU A 246 -23.68 -5.96 4.36
CA LEU A 246 -24.60 -4.84 4.52
C LEU A 246 -24.46 -4.17 5.89
N SER A 247 -24.31 -4.97 6.95
CA SER A 247 -24.07 -4.45 8.30
C SER A 247 -22.76 -3.67 8.40
N ALA A 248 -21.70 -4.12 7.72
CA ALA A 248 -20.44 -3.40 7.65
C ALA A 248 -20.57 -2.08 6.87
N LEU A 249 -21.30 -2.05 5.74
CA LEU A 249 -21.54 -0.82 4.98
C LEU A 249 -22.35 0.20 5.78
N GLN A 250 -23.35 -0.26 6.54
CA GLN A 250 -24.10 0.58 7.45
C GLN A 250 -23.20 1.19 8.54
N GLN A 251 -22.31 0.37 9.12
CA GLN A 251 -21.34 0.85 10.10
C GLN A 251 -20.39 1.89 9.50
N PHE A 252 -19.84 1.65 8.31
CA PHE A 252 -18.97 2.60 7.64
C PHE A 252 -19.66 3.93 7.38
N SER A 253 -20.93 3.90 6.95
CA SER A 253 -21.70 5.13 6.73
C SER A 253 -21.97 5.88 8.03
N LEU A 254 -22.31 5.18 9.11
CA LEU A 254 -22.49 5.80 10.42
C LEU A 254 -21.21 6.45 10.93
N ASP A 255 -20.07 5.76 10.82
CA ASP A 255 -18.77 6.27 11.23
C ASP A 255 -18.39 7.52 10.41
N ALA A 256 -18.62 7.50 9.09
CA ALA A 256 -18.40 8.66 8.22
C ALA A 256 -19.37 9.82 8.48
N LEU A 257 -20.62 9.54 8.82
CA LEU A 257 -21.61 10.54 9.21
C LEU A 257 -21.18 11.24 10.50
N VAL A 258 -20.68 10.49 11.48
CA VAL A 258 -20.18 11.04 12.75
C VAL A 258 -18.90 11.85 12.53
N ALA A 259 -17.96 11.35 11.71
CA ALA A 259 -16.66 12.00 11.50
C ALA A 259 -16.73 13.22 10.56
N HIS A 260 -17.61 13.19 9.56
CA HIS A 260 -17.60 14.14 8.44
C HIS A 260 -18.96 14.76 8.13
N GLY A 261 -20.02 14.38 8.83
CA GLY A 261 -21.38 14.91 8.60
C GLY A 261 -21.99 14.49 7.26
N ARG A 262 -21.51 13.40 6.65
CA ARG A 262 -21.98 12.92 5.34
C ARG A 262 -22.42 11.47 5.40
N ASP A 263 -23.61 11.21 4.85
CA ASP A 263 -24.06 9.85 4.59
C ASP A 263 -23.46 9.36 3.27
N ILE A 264 -22.72 8.25 3.35
CA ILE A 264 -22.04 7.62 2.21
C ILE A 264 -22.63 6.24 1.88
N HIS A 265 -23.73 5.84 2.51
CA HIS A 265 -24.27 4.48 2.43
C HIS A 265 -24.56 4.07 0.98
N HIS A 266 -25.34 4.88 0.27
CA HIS A 266 -25.66 4.64 -1.14
C HIS A 266 -24.41 4.52 -2.02
N ARG A 267 -23.39 5.36 -1.78
CA ARG A 267 -22.15 5.34 -2.58
C ARG A 267 -21.28 4.12 -2.29
N LEU A 268 -21.25 3.66 -1.03
CA LEU A 268 -20.61 2.40 -0.66
C LEU A 268 -21.37 1.21 -1.27
N HIS A 269 -22.70 1.19 -1.18
CA HIS A 269 -23.51 0.14 -1.76
C HIS A 269 -23.30 0.03 -3.28
N GLN A 270 -23.34 1.15 -4.00
CA GLN A 270 -23.04 1.23 -5.44
C GLN A 270 -21.61 0.75 -5.76
N ALA A 271 -20.63 0.96 -4.88
CA ALA A 271 -19.27 0.46 -5.07
C ALA A 271 -19.20 -1.06 -5.02
N TRP A 272 -19.83 -1.64 -3.99
CA TRP A 272 -19.92 -3.08 -3.83
C TRP A 272 -20.77 -3.74 -4.92
N GLU A 273 -21.89 -3.13 -5.33
CA GLU A 273 -22.72 -3.63 -6.43
C GLU A 273 -21.92 -3.73 -7.73
N MET A 274 -21.21 -2.66 -8.12
CA MET A 274 -20.40 -2.67 -9.34
C MET A 274 -19.28 -3.71 -9.28
N TRP A 275 -18.64 -3.88 -8.13
CA TRP A 275 -17.63 -4.91 -7.94
C TRP A 275 -18.23 -6.33 -8.04
N LEU A 276 -19.36 -6.56 -7.38
CA LEU A 276 -20.07 -7.85 -7.38
C LEU A 276 -20.55 -8.24 -8.79
N LEU A 277 -21.07 -7.29 -9.58
CA LEU A 277 -21.51 -7.53 -10.96
C LEU A 277 -20.33 -7.92 -11.87
N LYS A 278 -19.20 -7.21 -11.77
CA LYS A 278 -17.99 -7.55 -12.54
C LYS A 278 -17.46 -8.94 -12.16
N TRP A 279 -17.49 -9.27 -10.87
CA TRP A 279 -17.11 -10.60 -10.38
C TRP A 279 -18.07 -11.71 -10.86
N GLU A 280 -19.39 -11.46 -10.85
CA GLU A 280 -20.40 -12.38 -11.36
C GLU A 280 -20.18 -12.72 -12.84
N GLU A 281 -19.88 -11.70 -13.66
CA GLU A 281 -19.66 -11.87 -15.09
C GLU A 281 -18.38 -12.67 -15.39
N LYS A 282 -17.26 -12.27 -14.79
CA LYS A 282 -15.93 -12.74 -15.22
C LYS A 282 -15.39 -13.91 -14.40
N GLY A 283 -15.89 -14.14 -13.19
CA GLY A 283 -15.36 -15.16 -12.26
C GLY A 283 -14.04 -14.77 -11.59
N ASP A 284 -13.28 -13.85 -12.18
CA ASP A 284 -12.11 -13.25 -11.56
C ASP A 284 -12.51 -12.04 -10.71
N VAL A 285 -12.49 -12.25 -9.40
CA VAL A 285 -12.88 -11.30 -8.36
C VAL A 285 -11.91 -10.13 -8.26
N TYR A 286 -10.64 -10.34 -8.64
CA TYR A 286 -9.55 -9.44 -8.30
C TYR A 286 -9.35 -8.33 -9.33
N GLN A 287 -9.99 -8.42 -10.49
CA GLN A 287 -9.78 -7.47 -11.59
C GLN A 287 -10.19 -6.03 -11.23
N VAL A 288 -11.06 -5.85 -10.24
CA VAL A 288 -11.57 -4.53 -9.82
C VAL A 288 -11.56 -4.31 -8.31
N GLU A 289 -10.80 -5.14 -7.58
CA GLU A 289 -10.66 -5.01 -6.12
C GLU A 289 -10.03 -3.67 -5.73
N ALA A 290 -9.04 -3.18 -6.49
CA ALA A 290 -8.36 -1.94 -6.14
C ALA A 290 -9.33 -0.75 -6.22
N GLU A 291 -10.18 -0.67 -7.25
CA GLU A 291 -11.21 0.37 -7.35
C GLU A 291 -12.19 0.34 -6.15
N LEU A 292 -12.64 -0.84 -5.72
CA LEU A 292 -13.51 -0.98 -4.55
C LEU A 292 -12.83 -0.44 -3.28
N LEU A 293 -11.56 -0.77 -3.07
CA LEU A 293 -10.78 -0.30 -1.93
C LEU A 293 -10.56 1.20 -1.98
N VAL A 294 -10.17 1.76 -3.15
CA VAL A 294 -10.00 3.20 -3.35
C VAL A 294 -11.27 3.95 -2.98
N ARG A 295 -12.43 3.49 -3.47
CA ARG A 295 -13.71 4.13 -3.19
C ARG A 295 -14.07 4.04 -1.72
N THR A 296 -13.88 2.88 -1.09
CA THR A 296 -14.13 2.69 0.34
C THR A 296 -13.27 3.66 1.17
N ILE A 297 -11.96 3.70 0.92
CA ILE A 297 -11.00 4.54 1.66
C ILE A 297 -11.38 6.01 1.53
N ASN A 298 -11.60 6.49 0.30
CA ASN A 298 -11.90 7.89 0.04
C ASN A 298 -13.25 8.31 0.65
N LEU A 299 -14.31 7.52 0.47
CA LEU A 299 -15.62 7.83 1.05
C LEU A 299 -15.56 7.88 2.57
N CYS A 300 -14.87 6.92 3.20
CA CYS A 300 -14.69 6.90 4.66
C CYS A 300 -13.80 8.04 5.16
N ALA A 301 -12.90 8.57 4.32
CA ALA A 301 -12.10 9.76 4.61
C ALA A 301 -12.85 11.09 4.37
N GLY A 302 -14.15 11.04 4.07
CA GLY A 302 -14.97 12.23 3.78
C GLY A 302 -14.78 12.80 2.37
N ARG A 303 -14.02 12.13 1.51
CA ARG A 303 -13.71 12.55 0.14
C ARG A 303 -14.82 12.09 -0.79
N TRP A 304 -15.61 13.04 -1.29
CA TRP A 304 -16.77 12.74 -2.12
C TRP A 304 -16.36 12.28 -3.52
N ILE A 305 -16.94 11.16 -3.96
CA ILE A 305 -16.77 10.61 -5.30
C ILE A 305 -18.14 10.65 -5.98
N SER A 306 -18.33 11.62 -6.88
CA SER A 306 -19.56 11.76 -7.66
C SER A 306 -19.54 10.87 -8.90
N GLU A 307 -20.68 10.72 -9.57
CA GLU A 307 -20.76 9.97 -10.84
C GLU A 307 -19.98 10.68 -11.95
N GLU A 308 -20.00 12.01 -11.98
CA GLU A 308 -19.18 12.78 -12.91
C GLU A 308 -17.68 12.52 -12.70
N LEU A 309 -17.25 12.39 -11.44
CA LEU A 309 -15.86 12.06 -11.11
C LEU A 309 -15.50 10.64 -11.56
N LEU A 310 -16.37 9.66 -11.36
CA LEU A 310 -16.16 8.28 -11.83
C LEU A 310 -16.05 8.19 -13.36
N SER A 311 -16.78 9.07 -14.06
CA SER A 311 -16.72 9.20 -15.52
C SER A 311 -15.55 10.06 -16.01
N HIS A 312 -14.78 10.68 -15.12
CA HIS A 312 -13.67 11.54 -15.51
C HIS A 312 -12.53 10.71 -16.12
N PRO A 313 -11.96 11.09 -17.29
CA PRO A 313 -10.94 10.31 -17.98
C PRO A 313 -9.70 10.01 -17.12
N GLU A 314 -9.27 10.97 -16.29
CA GLU A 314 -8.14 10.77 -15.39
C GLU A 314 -8.46 9.81 -14.25
N TYR A 315 -9.69 9.83 -13.69
CA TYR A 315 -10.11 8.85 -12.69
C TYR A 315 -10.12 7.44 -13.29
N GLN A 316 -10.66 7.29 -14.49
CA GLN A 316 -10.69 6.03 -15.21
C GLN A 316 -9.27 5.51 -15.49
N CYS A 317 -8.36 6.39 -15.93
CA CYS A 317 -6.97 6.04 -16.17
C CYS A 317 -6.27 5.56 -14.88
N LEU A 318 -6.46 6.28 -13.76
CA LEU A 318 -5.93 5.86 -12.45
C LEU A 318 -6.51 4.51 -12.00
N SER A 319 -7.82 4.32 -12.14
CA SER A 319 -8.51 3.09 -11.79
C SER A 319 -8.03 1.90 -12.62
N ASP A 320 -7.99 2.05 -13.94
CA ASP A 320 -7.58 1.00 -14.87
C ASP A 320 -6.11 0.62 -14.67
N THR A 321 -5.21 1.60 -14.52
CA THR A 321 -3.79 1.34 -14.25
C THR A 321 -3.61 0.65 -12.90
N THR A 322 -4.26 1.14 -11.84
CA THR A 322 -4.12 0.56 -10.48
C THR A 322 -4.67 -0.85 -10.41
N ASN A 323 -5.84 -1.11 -10.99
CA ASN A 323 -6.40 -2.45 -11.06
C ASN A 323 -5.49 -3.41 -11.83
N ARG A 324 -4.92 -2.96 -12.96
CA ARG A 324 -3.97 -3.76 -13.76
C ARG A 324 -2.73 -4.13 -12.97
N VAL A 325 -2.11 -3.16 -12.30
CA VAL A 325 -0.96 -3.38 -11.42
C VAL A 325 -1.29 -4.37 -10.30
N CYS A 326 -2.37 -4.12 -9.56
CA CYS A 326 -2.75 -4.95 -8.42
C CYS A 326 -3.08 -6.40 -8.85
N HIS A 327 -3.74 -6.55 -10.00
CA HIS A 327 -4.07 -7.84 -10.58
C HIS A 327 -2.83 -8.61 -11.03
N GLN A 328 -1.91 -7.97 -11.77
CA GLN A 328 -0.65 -8.57 -12.18
C GLN A 328 0.20 -8.99 -10.96
N LEU A 329 0.28 -8.14 -9.93
CA LEU A 329 1.02 -8.42 -8.69
C LEU A 329 0.44 -9.60 -7.90
N ARG A 330 -0.90 -9.77 -7.89
CA ARG A 330 -1.54 -10.93 -7.27
C ARG A 330 -1.26 -12.24 -8.03
N GLN A 331 -1.21 -12.17 -9.35
CA GLN A 331 -0.89 -13.32 -10.21
C GLN A 331 0.60 -13.65 -10.22
N TYR A 332 1.44 -12.67 -9.89
CA TYR A 332 2.88 -12.82 -9.84
C TYR A 332 3.28 -13.78 -8.72
N GLN A 333 3.91 -14.88 -9.10
CA GLN A 333 4.52 -15.82 -8.16
C GLN A 333 6.03 -15.54 -8.14
N PRO A 334 6.58 -14.97 -7.06
CA PRO A 334 8.02 -14.85 -6.93
C PRO A 334 8.61 -16.25 -6.75
N ASN A 335 9.16 -16.79 -7.85
CA ASN A 335 9.92 -18.03 -7.99
C ASN A 335 9.12 -19.36 -8.01
N LYS A 336 8.83 -19.83 -9.23
CA LYS A 336 9.27 -21.17 -9.65
C LYS A 336 10.65 -21.04 -10.29
N ASP A 337 11.67 -21.47 -9.54
CA ASP A 337 13.02 -21.90 -9.93
C ASP A 337 13.96 -21.03 -10.80
N HIS A 338 15.25 -21.25 -10.53
CA HIS A 338 16.45 -20.87 -11.28
C HIS A 338 16.50 -21.42 -12.74
N GLY A 339 15.41 -21.32 -13.48
CA GLY A 339 15.31 -21.67 -14.90
C GLY A 339 15.04 -20.43 -15.74
N MET A 340 15.73 -20.31 -16.86
CA MET A 340 15.68 -19.18 -17.79
C MET A 340 14.30 -19.07 -18.48
N ASP A 341 13.28 -18.56 -17.79
CA ASP A 341 11.96 -18.26 -18.37
C ASP A 341 11.79 -16.75 -18.58
N ASN A 342 11.83 -16.32 -19.85
CA ASN A 342 11.60 -14.94 -20.29
C ASN A 342 10.22 -14.36 -19.89
N SER A 343 9.28 -15.22 -19.48
CA SER A 343 7.93 -14.88 -19.01
C SER A 343 7.94 -14.04 -17.72
N GLY A 344 8.73 -14.43 -16.73
CA GLY A 344 8.83 -13.71 -15.44
C GLY A 344 9.46 -12.33 -15.59
N SER A 345 10.41 -12.19 -16.52
CA SER A 345 11.04 -10.92 -16.89
C SER A 345 10.03 -9.96 -17.54
N MET A 346 9.26 -10.44 -18.51
CA MET A 346 8.23 -9.65 -19.20
C MET A 346 7.11 -9.16 -18.27
N ALA A 347 6.62 -10.02 -17.36
CA ALA A 347 5.61 -9.63 -16.37
C ALA A 347 6.14 -8.56 -15.41
N THR A 348 7.40 -8.69 -14.98
CA THR A 348 8.06 -7.71 -14.11
C THR A 348 8.21 -6.36 -14.83
N ILE A 349 8.63 -6.37 -16.10
CA ILE A 349 8.75 -5.14 -16.93
C ILE A 349 7.40 -4.43 -17.07
N GLN A 350 6.32 -5.18 -17.33
CA GLN A 350 4.99 -4.59 -17.48
C GLN A 350 4.49 -3.97 -16.16
N ILE A 351 4.66 -4.68 -15.04
CA ILE A 351 4.31 -4.16 -13.71
C ILE A 351 5.10 -2.87 -13.42
N GLU A 352 6.41 -2.84 -13.69
CA GLU A 352 7.23 -1.65 -13.49
C GLU A 352 6.76 -0.49 -14.38
N SER A 353 6.44 -0.74 -15.66
CA SER A 353 5.94 0.29 -16.57
C SER A 353 4.59 0.86 -16.13
N ASP A 354 3.65 -0.01 -15.72
CA ASP A 354 2.34 0.43 -15.23
C ASP A 354 2.47 1.18 -13.89
N MET A 355 3.42 0.79 -13.03
CA MET A 355 3.75 1.54 -11.81
C MET A 355 4.32 2.92 -12.12
N GLN A 356 5.25 3.06 -13.08
CA GLN A 356 5.79 4.36 -13.50
C GLN A 356 4.68 5.27 -14.04
N LYS A 357 3.79 4.73 -14.88
CA LYS A 357 2.62 5.46 -15.38
C LYS A 357 1.70 5.90 -14.24
N LEU A 358 1.46 5.04 -13.25
CA LEU A 358 0.66 5.41 -12.08
C LEU A 358 1.31 6.55 -11.28
N VAL A 359 2.63 6.50 -11.10
CA VAL A 359 3.39 7.54 -10.39
C VAL A 359 3.32 8.88 -11.13
N GLU A 360 3.48 8.88 -12.45
CA GLU A 360 3.28 10.07 -13.29
C GLU A 360 1.86 10.62 -13.14
N LEU A 361 0.84 9.76 -13.28
CA LEU A 361 -0.55 10.18 -13.14
C LEU A 361 -0.83 10.81 -11.78
N VAL A 362 -0.25 10.29 -10.69
CA VAL A 362 -0.49 10.78 -9.33
C VAL A 362 0.27 12.06 -9.02
N LEU A 363 1.53 12.18 -9.44
CA LEU A 363 2.40 13.30 -9.10
C LEU A 363 2.26 14.50 -10.05
N CYS A 364 1.83 14.28 -11.30
CA CYS A 364 1.59 15.37 -12.25
C CYS A 364 0.19 15.96 -12.04
N ASN A 365 0.11 17.27 -11.87
CA ASN A 365 -1.16 17.99 -11.79
C ASN A 365 -1.74 18.21 -13.20
N SER A 366 -2.94 17.69 -13.43
CA SER A 366 -3.74 17.87 -14.64
C SER A 366 -4.56 19.16 -14.56
N SER A 367 -3.92 20.31 -14.81
CA SER A 367 -4.56 21.64 -14.90
C SER A 367 -5.48 22.06 -13.72
N ASP A 368 -6.03 23.28 -13.75
CA ASP A 368 -6.78 23.92 -12.65
C ASP A 368 -8.11 23.22 -12.27
N ASN A 369 -8.54 22.19 -13.02
CA ASN A 369 -9.74 21.38 -12.74
C ASN A 369 -9.40 19.91 -12.40
N GLY A 370 -8.15 19.63 -12.01
CA GLY A 370 -7.65 18.28 -11.76
C GLY A 370 -8.32 17.56 -10.58
N LEU A 371 -8.18 16.22 -10.55
CA LEU A 371 -8.64 15.41 -9.43
C LEU A 371 -8.00 15.84 -8.10
N ASN A 372 -8.75 15.70 -7.01
CA ASN A 372 -8.23 15.91 -5.66
C ASN A 372 -6.93 15.08 -5.46
N PRO A 373 -5.79 15.70 -5.13
CA PRO A 373 -4.49 15.01 -4.99
C PRO A 373 -4.52 13.84 -4.02
N ASP A 374 -5.33 13.91 -2.96
CA ASP A 374 -5.43 12.83 -1.98
C ASP A 374 -6.19 11.61 -2.53
N ILE A 375 -7.17 11.83 -3.44
CA ILE A 375 -7.82 10.74 -4.16
C ILE A 375 -6.78 10.03 -5.04
N LYS A 376 -5.97 10.81 -5.77
CA LYS A 376 -4.87 10.29 -6.60
C LYS A 376 -3.87 9.49 -5.74
N GLN A 377 -3.49 10.04 -4.59
CA GLN A 377 -2.58 9.40 -3.65
C GLN A 377 -3.11 8.06 -3.10
N THR A 378 -4.43 7.92 -2.95
CA THR A 378 -5.05 6.66 -2.51
C THR A 378 -4.81 5.52 -3.51
N PHE A 379 -4.86 5.80 -4.82
CA PHE A 379 -4.54 4.81 -5.86
C PHE A 379 -3.09 4.31 -5.74
N LEU A 380 -2.12 5.23 -5.62
CA LEU A 380 -0.72 4.88 -5.44
C LEU A 380 -0.49 4.11 -4.13
N THR A 381 -1.14 4.51 -3.05
CA THR A 381 -1.04 3.84 -1.74
C THR A 381 -1.49 2.38 -1.82
N LEU A 382 -2.59 2.10 -2.54
CA LEU A 382 -3.05 0.73 -2.76
C LEU A 382 -2.09 -0.07 -3.64
N ALA A 383 -1.64 0.49 -4.76
CA ALA A 383 -0.66 -0.17 -5.63
C ALA A 383 0.62 -0.53 -4.85
N LYS A 384 1.13 0.39 -4.03
CA LYS A 384 2.30 0.15 -3.18
C LYS A 384 2.07 -0.96 -2.15
N THR A 385 0.87 -1.02 -1.60
CA THR A 385 0.47 -2.09 -0.65
C THR A 385 0.50 -3.46 -1.30
N PHE A 386 -0.03 -3.59 -2.53
CA PHE A 386 0.01 -4.84 -3.27
C PHE A 386 1.46 -5.21 -3.63
N TYR A 387 2.26 -4.24 -4.06
CA TYR A 387 3.66 -4.47 -4.39
C TYR A 387 4.45 -4.98 -3.18
N TYR A 388 4.23 -4.37 -2.01
CA TYR A 388 4.79 -4.84 -0.74
C TYR A 388 4.43 -6.29 -0.44
N THR A 389 3.15 -6.68 -0.60
CA THR A 389 2.72 -8.05 -0.32
C THR A 389 3.29 -9.09 -1.28
N THR A 390 3.58 -8.69 -2.52
CA THR A 390 4.20 -9.56 -3.53
C THR A 390 5.71 -9.66 -3.32
N LEU A 391 6.36 -8.58 -2.90
CA LEU A 391 7.81 -8.54 -2.68
C LEU A 391 8.23 -9.24 -1.38
N CYS A 392 7.52 -8.97 -0.27
CA CYS A 392 7.92 -9.47 1.04
C CYS A 392 7.42 -10.89 1.27
N SER A 393 8.32 -11.78 1.71
CA SER A 393 7.94 -13.14 2.09
C SER A 393 6.94 -13.15 3.25
N PRO A 394 6.11 -14.19 3.42
CA PRO A 394 5.22 -14.31 4.57
C PRO A 394 5.95 -14.24 5.92
N ALA A 395 7.21 -14.72 6.00
CA ALA A 395 8.04 -14.61 7.19
C ALA A 395 8.43 -13.14 7.48
N THR A 396 8.84 -12.41 6.44
CA THR A 396 9.15 -10.98 6.52
C THR A 396 7.94 -10.17 6.97
N ILE A 397 6.77 -10.43 6.39
CA ILE A 397 5.52 -9.75 6.77
C ILE A 397 5.18 -10.03 8.24
N ASN A 398 5.32 -11.28 8.72
CA ASN A 398 5.10 -11.59 10.13
C ASN A 398 6.07 -10.85 11.07
N LEU A 399 7.34 -10.72 10.69
CA LEU A 399 8.31 -9.92 11.45
C LEU A 399 7.92 -8.44 11.47
N HIS A 400 7.47 -7.89 10.34
CA HIS A 400 7.01 -6.50 10.27
C HIS A 400 5.76 -6.29 11.12
N ILE A 401 4.78 -7.21 11.08
CA ILE A 401 3.59 -7.19 11.94
C ILE A 401 4.00 -7.14 13.41
N ALA A 402 4.92 -8.01 13.83
CA ALA A 402 5.42 -8.03 15.21
C ALA A 402 6.03 -6.68 15.60
N LYS A 403 6.96 -6.16 14.79
CA LYS A 403 7.65 -4.88 15.05
C LYS A 403 6.71 -3.68 15.05
N ILE A 404 5.71 -3.65 14.18
CA ILE A 404 4.88 -2.46 13.93
C ILE A 404 3.68 -2.41 14.85
N LEU A 405 3.01 -3.53 15.12
CA LEU A 405 1.79 -3.55 15.91
C LEU A 405 2.01 -3.91 17.38
N PHE A 406 3.10 -4.62 17.71
CA PHE A 406 3.23 -5.27 19.02
C PHE A 406 4.55 -4.99 19.76
N GLU A 407 5.55 -4.40 19.11
CA GLU A 407 6.83 -4.04 19.72
C GLU A 407 6.98 -2.52 19.84
N ARG A 408 7.07 -2.02 21.08
CA ARG A 408 7.28 -0.60 21.32
C ARG A 408 8.67 -0.17 20.88
N VAL A 409 8.77 1.06 20.38
CA VAL A 409 10.06 1.70 20.12
C VAL A 409 10.63 2.19 21.45
N LEU A 410 11.86 1.77 21.76
CA LEU A 410 12.59 2.11 22.99
C LEU A 410 13.37 3.41 22.89
#